data_AF-A0A6P6Y435-F1
#
_entry.id   AF-A0A6P6Y435-F1
#
_cell.length_a   1.000
_cell.length_b   1.000
_cell.length_c   1.000
_cell.angle_alpha   90.00
_cell.angle_beta   90.00
_cell.angle_gamma   90.00
#
_symmetry.space_group_name_H-M   'P 1'
#
loop_
_entity.id
_entity.type
_entity.pdbx_description
1 polymer ?
#
loop_
_entity_poly.entity_id
_entity_poly.type
_entity_poly.pdbx_seq_one_letter_code
_entity_poly.pdbx_strand_id
1 'polypeptide(L)'
;MKPQCVVCMKVLTSESFKKSQLKKHLDSLHPHLSSKPREYFENLEISAKKQRLNSSWFGAFDQRSASMASFEVAWLIARNKKPHTIGEDLVKPAALKMAQIMCGQKEATKLNFSRKCFKSSMDSKS
;
A
#
# COMPACT_ATOMS: atom_id res chain seq x y z
N MET A 1 17.48 -2.61 -17.63
CA MET A 1 16.18 -1.96 -17.32
C MET A 1 15.31 -1.94 -18.56
N LYS A 2 14.00 -2.16 -18.45
CA LYS A 2 13.08 -2.11 -19.61
C LYS A 2 12.55 -0.68 -19.79
N PRO A 3 12.56 -0.10 -21.01
CA PRO A 3 11.98 1.22 -21.25
C PRO A 3 10.47 1.19 -21.00
N GLN A 4 9.91 2.27 -20.46
CA GLN A 4 8.48 2.37 -20.16
C GLN A 4 7.97 3.76 -20.59
N CYS A 5 6.80 3.80 -21.22
CA CYS A 5 6.16 5.06 -21.61
C CYS A 5 5.58 5.76 -20.38
N VAL A 6 5.89 7.05 -20.18
CA VAL A 6 5.38 7.85 -19.06
C VAL A 6 3.90 8.27 -19.18
N VAL A 7 3.32 8.14 -20.38
CA VAL A 7 1.92 8.51 -20.64
C VAL A 7 0.98 7.34 -20.41
N CYS A 8 1.26 6.18 -21.02
CA CYS A 8 0.40 5.00 -20.95
C CYS A 8 0.92 3.88 -20.05
N MET A 9 2.05 4.07 -19.37
CA MET A 9 2.71 3.07 -18.51
C MET A 9 3.08 1.75 -19.21
N LYS A 10 2.94 1.64 -20.53
CA LYS A 10 3.29 0.44 -21.29
C LYS A 10 4.81 0.22 -21.26
N VAL A 11 5.22 -1.00 -20.91
CA VAL A 11 6.62 -1.44 -21.04
C VAL A 11 6.93 -1.65 -22.51
N LEU A 12 7.95 -0.98 -22.99
CA LEU A 12 8.39 -1.00 -24.38
C LEU A 12 9.48 -2.05 -24.58
N THR A 13 9.73 -2.41 -25.84
CA THR A 13 10.81 -3.34 -26.20
C THR A 13 12.18 -2.69 -25.99
N SER A 14 13.24 -3.48 -25.84
CA SER A 14 14.61 -2.96 -25.69
C SER A 14 15.06 -2.08 -26.86
N GLU A 15 14.53 -2.29 -28.07
CA GLU A 15 14.80 -1.45 -29.24
C GLU A 15 14.17 -0.06 -29.17
N SER A 16 13.24 0.13 -28.22
CA SER A 16 12.50 1.38 -28.03
C SER A 16 13.34 2.49 -27.41
N PHE A 17 14.64 2.30 -27.19
CA PHE A 17 15.56 3.40 -26.91
C PHE A 17 15.91 4.20 -28.18
N LYS A 18 15.66 3.65 -29.38
CA LYS A 18 15.88 4.38 -30.63
C LYS A 18 14.85 5.50 -30.77
N LYS A 19 15.33 6.73 -31.05
CA LYS A 19 14.48 7.92 -31.25
C LYS A 19 13.35 7.68 -32.25
N SER A 20 13.63 6.96 -33.33
CA SER A 20 12.64 6.60 -34.37
C SER A 20 11.49 5.74 -33.81
N GLN A 21 11.79 4.81 -32.90
CA GLN A 21 10.79 3.92 -32.31
C GLN A 21 9.96 4.63 -31.23
N LEU A 22 10.57 5.50 -30.42
CA LEU A 22 9.83 6.36 -29.49
C LEU A 22 8.89 7.31 -30.22
N LYS A 23 9.37 7.93 -31.30
CA LYS A 23 8.57 8.82 -32.13
C LYS A 23 7.36 8.09 -32.74
N LYS A 24 7.57 6.91 -33.34
CA LYS A 24 6.47 6.06 -33.84
C LYS A 24 5.46 5.71 -32.75
N HIS A 25 5.94 5.35 -31.55
CA HIS A 25 5.06 5.05 -30.42
C HIS A 25 4.22 6.27 -30.01
N LEU A 26 4.85 7.45 -29.92
CA LEU A 26 4.17 8.70 -29.57
C LEU A 26 3.14 9.07 -30.66
N ASP A 27 3.52 9.04 -31.92
CA ASP A 27 2.65 9.45 -33.03
C ASP A 27 1.46 8.48 -33.22
N SER A 28 1.66 7.17 -33.00
CA SER A 28 0.60 6.17 -33.17
C SER A 28 -0.37 6.08 -32.00
N LEU A 29 0.12 6.14 -30.76
CA LEU A 29 -0.71 5.95 -29.57
C LEU A 29 -1.12 7.26 -28.90
N HIS A 30 -0.36 8.32 -29.11
CA HIS A 30 -0.52 9.62 -28.46
C HIS A 30 -0.36 10.79 -29.45
N PRO A 31 -1.09 10.80 -30.59
CA PRO A 31 -0.91 11.82 -31.63
C PRO A 31 -1.14 13.25 -31.09
N HIS A 32 -2.07 13.40 -30.14
CA HIS A 32 -2.37 14.67 -29.48
C HIS A 32 -1.22 15.24 -28.61
N LEU A 33 -0.19 14.43 -28.31
CA LEU A 33 0.98 14.83 -27.52
C LEU A 33 2.23 15.04 -28.37
N SER A 34 2.18 14.78 -29.68
CA SER A 34 3.34 14.91 -30.58
C SER A 34 3.88 16.35 -30.66
N SER A 35 3.03 17.36 -30.43
CA SER A 35 3.39 18.78 -30.41
C SER A 35 3.85 19.31 -29.05
N LYS A 36 3.82 18.49 -27.99
CA LYS A 36 4.15 18.95 -26.63
C LYS A 36 5.67 19.11 -26.44
N PRO A 37 6.11 20.13 -25.68
CA PRO A 37 7.53 20.33 -25.40
C PRO A 37 8.06 19.24 -24.46
N ARG A 38 9.39 19.09 -24.42
CA ARG A 38 10.09 18.14 -23.56
C ARG A 38 9.70 18.26 -22.07
N GLU A 39 9.55 19.50 -21.60
CA GLU A 39 9.21 19.84 -20.20
C GLU A 39 7.91 19.16 -19.74
N TYR A 40 6.94 18.99 -20.64
CA TYR A 40 5.69 18.28 -20.34
C TYR A 40 5.95 16.84 -19.93
N PHE A 41 6.82 16.13 -20.67
CA PHE A 41 7.16 14.75 -20.40
C PHE A 41 8.05 14.59 -19.17
N GLU A 42 8.92 15.56 -18.87
CA GLU A 42 9.72 15.57 -17.64
C GLU A 42 8.85 15.73 -16.39
N ASN A 43 7.85 16.62 -16.45
CA ASN A 43 6.88 16.77 -15.37
C ASN A 43 6.05 15.50 -15.15
N LEU A 44 5.64 14.84 -16.24
CA LEU A 44 4.96 13.54 -16.16
C LEU A 44 5.87 12.46 -15.56
N GLU A 45 7.15 12.43 -15.92
CA GLU A 45 8.11 11.49 -15.36
C GLU A 45 8.27 11.67 -13.84
N ILE A 46 8.40 12.93 -13.37
CA ILE A 46 8.48 13.26 -11.94
C ILE A 46 7.22 12.77 -11.21
N SER A 47 6.04 13.03 -11.78
CA SER A 47 4.76 12.57 -11.22
C SER A 47 4.70 11.03 -11.17
N ALA A 48 5.06 10.35 -12.26
CA ALA A 48 5.07 8.90 -12.34
C ALA A 48 6.09 8.25 -11.38
N LYS A 49 7.23 8.90 -11.12
CA LYS A 49 8.19 8.46 -10.09
C LYS A 49 7.62 8.61 -8.69
N LYS A 50 6.99 9.75 -8.37
CA LYS A 50 6.31 9.95 -7.08
C LYS A 50 5.22 8.91 -6.85
N GLN A 51 4.45 8.57 -7.88
CA GLN A 51 3.45 7.51 -7.80
C GLN A 51 4.07 6.12 -7.59
N ARG A 52 5.21 5.80 -8.19
CA ARG A 52 5.90 4.53 -7.87
C ARG A 52 6.37 4.48 -6.41
N LEU A 53 6.87 5.60 -5.89
CA LEU A 53 7.30 5.69 -4.49
C LEU A 53 6.12 5.56 -3.51
N ASN A 54 4.94 6.10 -3.84
CA ASN A 54 3.76 5.90 -3.00
C ASN A 54 3.22 4.45 -3.06
N SER A 55 3.38 3.77 -4.20
CA SER A 55 3.01 2.37 -4.34
C SER A 55 3.91 1.44 -3.53
N SER A 56 5.13 1.87 -3.20
CA SER A 56 6.03 1.14 -2.29
C SER A 56 5.49 1.06 -0.85
N TRP A 57 4.53 1.90 -0.45
CA TRP A 57 3.84 1.75 0.83
C TRP A 57 2.99 0.46 0.88
N PHE A 58 2.48 0.00 -0.26
CA PHE A 58 1.69 -1.23 -0.39
C PHE A 58 2.41 -2.36 -1.13
N GLY A 59 3.50 -2.07 -1.83
CA GLY A 59 4.18 -3.00 -2.76
C GLY A 59 5.21 -3.91 -2.13
N ALA A 60 5.66 -3.63 -0.90
CA ALA A 60 6.50 -4.54 -0.13
C ALA A 60 5.62 -5.27 0.88
N PHE A 61 4.74 -6.16 0.40
CA PHE A 61 4.17 -7.17 1.29
C PHE A 61 5.32 -8.04 1.79
N ASP A 62 5.83 -7.73 2.98
CA ASP A 62 6.86 -8.54 3.60
C ASP A 62 6.21 -9.81 4.15
N GLN A 63 6.35 -10.89 3.39
CA GLN A 63 5.85 -12.21 3.77
C GLN A 63 6.38 -12.64 5.15
N ARG A 64 7.60 -12.23 5.53
CA ARG A 64 8.17 -12.52 6.85
C ARG A 64 7.40 -11.79 7.95
N SER A 65 7.16 -10.50 7.79
CA SER A 65 6.35 -9.71 8.72
C SER A 65 4.91 -10.23 8.82
N ALA A 66 4.28 -10.58 7.69
CA ALA A 66 2.94 -11.16 7.69
C ALA A 66 2.88 -12.52 8.42
N SER A 67 3.89 -13.37 8.22
CA SER A 67 3.98 -14.66 8.91
C SER A 67 4.20 -14.48 10.41
N MET A 68 5.07 -13.54 10.81
CA MET A 68 5.33 -13.22 12.21
C MET A 68 4.08 -12.65 12.90
N ALA A 69 3.35 -11.75 12.23
CA ALA A 69 2.10 -11.22 12.73
C ALA A 69 1.05 -12.33 12.94
N SER A 70 0.91 -13.23 11.98
CA SER A 70 -0.03 -14.37 12.06
C SER A 70 0.31 -15.31 13.22
N PHE A 71 1.60 -15.62 13.40
CA PHE A 71 2.08 -16.44 14.52
C PHE A 71 1.78 -15.79 15.88
N GLU A 72 2.06 -14.49 16.02
CA GLU A 72 1.79 -13.75 17.26
C GLU A 72 0.30 -13.71 17.61
N VAL A 73 -0.56 -13.53 16.61
CA VAL A 73 -2.02 -13.60 16.81
C VAL A 73 -2.44 -15.00 17.24
N ALA A 74 -1.96 -16.05 16.57
CA ALA A 74 -2.26 -17.43 16.94
C ALA A 74 -1.78 -17.76 18.36
N TRP A 75 -0.60 -17.26 18.76
CA TRP A 75 -0.07 -17.44 20.10
C TRP A 75 -0.90 -16.70 21.17
N LEU A 76 -1.33 -15.47 20.90
CA LEU A 76 -2.25 -14.73 21.77
C LEU A 76 -3.57 -15.49 21.95
N ILE A 77 -4.12 -16.05 20.87
CA ILE A 77 -5.35 -16.86 20.90
C ILE A 77 -5.12 -18.11 21.75
N ALA A 78 -4.02 -18.83 21.54
CA ALA A 78 -3.70 -20.05 22.27
C ALA A 78 -3.49 -19.82 23.79
N ARG A 79 -2.98 -18.65 24.18
CA ARG A 79 -2.81 -18.27 25.59
C ARG A 79 -4.13 -17.91 26.27
N ASN A 80 -5.05 -17.27 25.57
CA ASN A 80 -6.33 -16.85 26.12
C ASN A 80 -7.34 -18.00 26.10
N LYS A 81 -7.27 -18.87 27.11
CA LYS A 81 -8.17 -20.03 27.31
C LYS A 81 -9.60 -19.68 27.74
N LYS A 82 -10.02 -18.41 27.68
CA LYS A 82 -11.31 -17.94 28.23
C LYS A 82 -12.20 -17.31 27.13
N PRO A 83 -13.45 -17.78 26.96
CA PRO A 83 -14.33 -17.32 25.88
C PRO A 83 -15.01 -15.96 26.14
N HIS A 84 -15.00 -15.45 27.37
CA HIS A 84 -15.83 -14.29 27.77
C HIS A 84 -15.13 -12.92 27.69
N THR A 85 -13.83 -12.85 27.34
CA THR A 85 -13.08 -11.57 27.19
C THR A 85 -12.40 -11.40 25.82
N ILE A 86 -12.90 -12.09 24.79
CA ILE A 86 -12.29 -12.14 23.45
C ILE A 86 -12.09 -10.74 22.83
N GLY A 87 -13.03 -9.80 22.99
CA GLY A 87 -12.91 -8.47 22.36
C GLY A 87 -11.76 -7.63 22.93
N GLU A 88 -11.74 -7.42 24.25
CA GLU A 88 -10.80 -6.51 24.90
C GLU A 88 -9.43 -7.18 25.18
N ASP A 89 -9.42 -8.45 25.59
CA ASP A 89 -8.17 -9.16 25.97
C ASP A 89 -7.47 -9.82 24.78
N LEU A 90 -8.15 -9.98 23.64
CA LEU A 90 -7.61 -10.71 22.49
C LEU A 90 -7.63 -9.92 21.19
N VAL A 91 -8.78 -9.38 20.77
CA VAL A 91 -8.88 -8.68 19.48
C VAL A 91 -8.08 -7.37 19.48
N LYS A 92 -8.17 -6.58 20.56
CA LYS A 92 -7.42 -5.33 20.68
C LYS A 92 -5.89 -5.55 20.69
N PRO A 93 -5.30 -6.40 21.55
CA PRO A 93 -3.86 -6.64 21.51
C PRO A 93 -3.40 -7.31 20.21
N ALA A 94 -4.20 -8.21 19.62
CA ALA A 94 -3.90 -8.78 18.30
C ALA A 94 -3.83 -7.70 17.21
N ALA A 95 -4.82 -6.81 17.14
CA ALA A 95 -4.85 -5.72 16.17
C ALA A 95 -3.67 -4.76 16.33
N LEU A 96 -3.31 -4.41 17.57
CA LEU A 96 -2.15 -3.57 17.85
C LEU A 96 -0.84 -4.24 17.45
N LYS A 97 -0.70 -5.54 17.75
CA LYS A 97 0.51 -6.32 17.43
C LYS A 97 0.68 -6.49 15.92
N MET A 98 -0.40 -6.76 15.19
CA MET A 98 -0.39 -6.80 13.73
C MET A 98 -0.02 -5.45 13.13
N ALA A 99 -0.61 -4.36 13.60
CA ALA A 99 -0.29 -3.02 13.11
C ALA A 99 1.16 -2.61 13.43
N GLN A 100 1.70 -3.03 14.58
CA GLN A 100 3.10 -2.82 14.93
C GLN A 100 4.04 -3.52 13.95
N ILE A 101 3.76 -4.78 13.63
CA ILE A 101 4.62 -5.61 12.77
C ILE A 101 4.51 -5.17 11.31
N MET A 102 3.30 -4.88 10.83
CA MET A 102 3.05 -4.58 9.41
C MET A 102 3.24 -3.11 9.05
N CYS A 103 2.95 -2.17 9.96
CA CYS A 103 2.93 -0.73 9.68
C CYS A 103 3.89 0.08 10.57
N GLY A 104 4.55 -0.57 11.52
CA GLY A 104 5.47 0.05 12.46
C GLY A 104 4.81 0.67 13.70
N GLN A 105 5.63 0.94 14.71
CA GLN A 105 5.20 1.35 16.06
C GLN A 105 4.38 2.64 16.09
N LYS A 106 4.75 3.63 15.26
CA LYS A 106 4.09 4.94 15.21
C LYS A 106 2.62 4.82 14.78
N GLU A 107 2.34 3.93 13.84
CA GLU A 107 0.99 3.71 13.31
C GLU A 107 0.15 2.83 14.24
N ALA A 108 0.75 1.81 14.86
CA ALA A 108 0.09 0.99 15.87
C ALA A 108 -0.43 1.82 17.07
N THR A 109 0.27 2.90 17.41
CA THR A 109 -0.08 3.76 18.55
C THR A 109 -1.36 4.57 18.29
N LYS A 110 -1.71 4.83 17.02
CA LYS A 110 -2.97 5.52 16.64
C LYS A 110 -4.20 4.65 16.90
N LEU A 111 -4.06 3.32 16.80
CA LEU A 111 -5.14 2.36 17.08
C LEU A 111 -5.49 2.26 18.57
N ASN A 112 -4.60 2.70 19.47
CA ASN A 112 -4.86 2.71 20.92
C ASN A 112 -5.89 3.78 21.37
N PHE A 113 -6.20 4.77 20.52
CA PHE A 113 -7.02 5.93 20.90
C PHE A 113 -8.53 5.79 20.66
N SER A 114 -9.02 4.73 20.01
CA SER A 114 -10.46 4.52 19.80
C SER A 114 -11.16 3.95 21.04
N ARG A 115 -11.35 4.80 22.06
CA ARG A 115 -12.24 4.52 23.22
C ARG A 115 -13.72 4.86 22.94
N LYS A 116 -14.07 5.41 21.77
CA LYS A 116 -15.40 6.01 21.55
C LYS A 116 -16.48 5.13 20.90
N CYS A 117 -16.16 3.97 20.31
CA CYS A 117 -17.19 3.20 19.56
C CYS A 117 -17.88 2.06 20.31
N PHE A 118 -17.29 1.50 21.38
CA PHE A 118 -17.84 0.26 21.97
C PHE A 118 -18.81 0.48 23.14
N LYS A 119 -18.88 1.70 23.70
CA LYS A 119 -19.69 1.98 24.90
C LYS A 119 -21.15 2.30 24.62
N SER A 120 -21.56 2.45 23.36
CA SER A 120 -22.92 2.91 22.99
C SER A 120 -23.95 1.79 22.76
N SER A 121 -23.64 0.51 22.99
CA SER A 121 -24.59 -0.59 22.75
C SER A 121 -25.04 -1.38 23.98
N MET A 122 -24.64 -1.01 25.21
CA MET A 122 -24.99 -1.80 26.41
C MET A 122 -25.72 -1.03 27.53
N ASP A 123 -26.23 0.17 27.26
CA ASP A 123 -27.08 0.94 28.21
C ASP A 123 -28.55 1.03 27.73
N SER A 124 -29.03 0.05 26.96
CA SER A 124 -30.42 0.04 26.48
C SER A 124 -31.02 -1.36 26.54
N LYS A 125 -31.14 -1.86 27.77
CA LYS A 125 -32.15 -2.84 28.23
C LYS A 125 -31.89 -3.10 29.71
N SER A 126 -32.35 -2.17 30.54
CA SER A 126 -32.72 -2.47 31.92
C SER A 126 -34.23 -2.63 31.99
#